data_AF-A0A7X6I8W3-F1
#
_entry.id   AF-A0A7X6I8W3-F1
#
_cell.length_a   1.000
_cell.length_b   1.000
_cell.length_c   1.000
_cell.angle_alpha   90.00
_cell.angle_beta   90.00
_cell.angle_gamma   90.00
#
_symmetry.space_group_name_H-M   'P 1'
#
loop_
_entity.id
_entity.type
_entity.pdbx_description
1 polymer ?
#
loop_
_entity_poly.entity_id
_entity_poly.type
_entity_poly.pdbx_seq_one_letter_code
_entity_poly.pdbx_strand_id
1 'polypeptide(L)'
;MRLPSLAPIEARVLGTLMEKARTVPDSYPLTLNAVVAGCNQKTSRDPLMNVGDAQAQEALDSLKALTLVFESSGGRVARWEHNFQRAVGVPEQSAVLLGLLMLRGPQTAGELRINSERWYRFADISSVEAFLEELRDRPEEKGGPLVVLLPRAPGMREQRWAHLLCGPVAVEQASAAAAHDMPRDALESRVAALENEVAALRSALQDVREQLGLSQPGQAA
;
A
#
# COMPACT_ATOMS: atom_id res chain seq x y z
N MET A 1 8.84 0.71 22.17
CA MET A 1 9.39 1.82 21.37
C MET A 1 8.51 1.99 20.15
N ARG A 2 8.04 3.21 19.86
CA ARG A 2 7.18 3.48 18.70
C ARG A 2 8.06 3.73 17.48
N LEU A 3 7.81 2.99 16.40
CA LEU A 3 8.51 3.19 15.13
C LEU A 3 8.08 4.56 14.55
N PRO A 4 9.01 5.39 14.04
CA PRO A 4 8.62 6.56 13.25
C PRO A 4 7.87 6.13 11.99
N SER A 5 7.03 7.02 11.46
CA SER A 5 6.33 6.77 10.21
C SER A 5 7.31 6.68 9.04
N LEU A 6 7.14 5.64 8.22
CA LEU A 6 7.92 5.40 7.03
C LEU A 6 7.37 6.22 5.86
N ALA A 7 8.26 6.68 4.98
CA ALA A 7 7.88 7.20 3.68
C ALA A 7 7.36 6.07 2.77
N PRO A 8 6.52 6.36 1.76
CA PRO A 8 5.99 5.33 0.85
C PRO A 8 7.06 4.50 0.14
N ILE A 9 8.19 5.12 -0.23
CA ILE A 9 9.32 4.42 -0.88
C ILE A 9 10.03 3.50 0.12
N GLU A 10 10.20 3.91 1.37
CA GLU A 10 10.78 3.08 2.43
C GLU A 10 9.91 1.85 2.70
N ALA A 11 8.59 2.02 2.82
CA ALA A 11 7.65 0.91 2.96
C ALA A 11 7.69 -0.04 1.75
N ARG A 12 7.81 0.49 0.53
CA ARG A 12 7.96 -0.30 -0.71
C ARG A 12 9.25 -1.13 -0.71
N VAL A 13 10.37 -0.52 -0.35
CA VAL A 13 11.68 -1.18 -0.28
C VAL A 13 11.67 -2.27 0.78
N LEU A 14 11.20 -1.94 1.99
CA LEU A 14 11.11 -2.87 3.12
C LEU A 14 10.19 -4.05 2.80
N GLY A 15 8.99 -3.79 2.29
CA GLY A 15 8.05 -4.82 1.86
C GLY A 15 8.63 -5.71 0.76
N THR A 16 9.41 -5.15 -0.17
CA THR A 16 10.09 -5.93 -1.22
C THR A 16 11.14 -6.87 -0.62
N LEU A 17 11.95 -6.41 0.33
CA LEU A 17 12.91 -7.27 1.02
C LEU A 17 12.21 -8.41 1.76
N MET A 18 11.12 -8.11 2.48
CA MET A 18 10.30 -9.10 3.20
C MET A 18 9.70 -10.14 2.25
N GLU A 19 9.19 -9.71 1.10
CA GLU A 19 8.66 -10.61 0.07
C GLU A 19 9.74 -11.57 -0.46
N LYS A 20 10.90 -11.01 -0.84
CA LYS A 20 11.93 -11.79 -1.52
C LYS A 20 12.66 -12.74 -0.58
N ALA A 21 12.77 -12.41 0.71
CA ALA A 21 13.27 -13.32 1.73
C ALA A 21 12.49 -14.65 1.77
N ARG A 22 11.20 -14.63 1.41
CA ARG A 22 10.33 -15.82 1.42
C ARG A 22 10.16 -16.46 0.06
N THR A 23 10.01 -15.64 -0.97
CA THR A 23 9.60 -16.13 -2.29
C THR A 23 10.77 -16.51 -3.19
N VAL A 24 11.98 -16.00 -2.91
CA VAL A 24 13.20 -16.26 -3.69
C VAL A 24 14.44 -16.33 -2.76
N PRO A 25 14.47 -17.27 -1.79
CA PRO A 25 15.52 -17.34 -0.79
C PRO A 25 16.93 -17.49 -1.38
N ASP A 26 17.08 -18.16 -2.53
CA ASP A 26 18.36 -18.33 -3.21
C ASP A 26 19.00 -17.02 -3.70
N SER A 27 18.19 -15.98 -3.90
CA SER A 27 18.64 -14.66 -4.34
C SER A 27 18.76 -13.66 -3.18
N TYR A 28 18.40 -14.06 -1.97
CA TYR A 28 18.41 -13.22 -0.77
C TYR A 28 19.71 -13.46 0.04
N PRO A 29 20.36 -12.42 0.60
CA PRO A 29 19.99 -11.01 0.61
C PRO A 29 20.14 -10.30 -0.74
N LEU A 30 19.34 -9.24 -0.97
CA LEU A 30 19.22 -8.60 -2.28
C LEU A 30 20.31 -7.55 -2.53
N THR A 31 20.79 -7.44 -3.77
CA THR A 31 21.56 -6.26 -4.21
C THR A 31 20.64 -5.06 -4.45
N LEU A 32 21.19 -3.84 -4.55
CA LEU A 32 20.41 -2.63 -4.88
C LEU A 32 19.57 -2.81 -6.15
N ASN A 33 20.15 -3.35 -7.22
CA ASN A 33 19.45 -3.59 -8.48
C ASN A 33 18.25 -4.54 -8.31
N ALA A 34 18.41 -5.59 -7.48
CA ALA A 34 17.32 -6.52 -7.21
C ALA A 34 16.21 -5.88 -6.35
N VAL A 35 16.56 -5.00 -5.42
CA VAL A 35 15.59 -4.18 -4.66
C VAL A 35 14.80 -3.28 -5.61
N VAL A 36 15.46 -2.52 -6.47
CA VAL A 36 14.83 -1.62 -7.46
C VAL A 36 13.90 -2.41 -8.39
N ALA A 37 14.37 -3.52 -8.96
CA ALA A 37 13.56 -4.38 -9.81
C ALA A 37 12.32 -4.93 -9.07
N GLY A 38 12.48 -5.28 -7.78
CA GLY A 38 11.38 -5.71 -6.92
C GLY A 38 10.39 -4.59 -6.59
N CYS A 39 10.85 -3.36 -6.39
CA CYS A 39 9.98 -2.21 -6.09
C CYS A 39 9.05 -1.87 -7.26
N ASN A 40 9.53 -2.08 -8.48
CA ASN A 40 8.89 -1.69 -9.74
C ASN A 40 8.17 -2.85 -10.46
N GLN A 41 7.90 -3.96 -9.77
CA GLN A 41 7.14 -5.08 -10.35
C GLN A 41 5.72 -4.65 -10.73
N LYS A 42 5.22 -5.17 -11.86
CA LYS A 42 3.85 -4.89 -12.35
C LYS A 42 2.77 -5.68 -11.63
N THR A 43 3.16 -6.66 -10.82
CA THR A 43 2.26 -7.54 -10.06
C THR A 43 2.57 -7.43 -8.59
N SER A 44 1.56 -7.67 -7.74
CA SER A 44 1.69 -7.59 -6.28
C SER A 44 2.20 -6.23 -5.79
N ARG A 45 1.96 -5.15 -6.55
CA ARG A 45 2.31 -3.77 -6.22
C ARG A 45 1.10 -2.89 -6.45
N ASP A 46 0.69 -2.18 -5.42
CA ASP A 46 -0.34 -1.15 -5.47
C ASP A 46 0.04 -0.02 -4.48
N PRO A 47 0.30 1.21 -4.94
CA PRO A 47 0.32 1.64 -6.34
C PRO A 47 1.55 1.12 -7.09
N LEU A 48 1.48 1.06 -8.42
CA LEU A 48 2.69 0.90 -9.22
C LEU A 48 3.61 2.11 -9.00
N MET A 49 4.91 1.85 -8.82
CA MET A 49 5.92 2.90 -8.62
C MET A 49 7.01 2.76 -9.67
N ASN A 50 7.77 3.84 -9.85
CA ASN A 50 9.00 3.86 -10.62
C ASN A 50 10.13 4.41 -9.72
N VAL A 51 10.61 3.55 -8.83
CA VAL A 51 11.69 3.85 -7.88
C VAL A 51 13.02 3.76 -8.63
N GLY A 52 13.82 4.82 -8.59
CA GLY A 52 15.19 4.81 -9.12
C GLY A 52 16.23 4.37 -8.10
N ASP A 53 17.44 4.07 -8.57
CA ASP A 53 18.54 3.57 -7.74
C ASP A 53 18.87 4.50 -6.56
N ALA A 54 18.93 5.82 -6.80
CA ALA A 54 19.21 6.80 -5.74
C ALA A 54 18.12 6.82 -4.66
N GLN A 55 16.84 6.75 -5.05
CA GLN A 55 15.71 6.72 -4.13
C GLN A 55 15.68 5.42 -3.31
N ALA A 56 15.99 4.29 -3.95
CA ALA A 56 16.09 3.00 -3.27
C ALA A 56 17.26 2.98 -2.28
N GLN A 57 18.41 3.56 -2.65
CA GLN A 57 19.57 3.65 -1.77
C GLN A 57 19.29 4.55 -0.55
N GLU A 58 18.72 5.74 -0.77
CA GLU A 58 18.31 6.64 0.32
C GLU A 58 17.32 5.95 1.28
N ALA A 59 16.34 5.23 0.75
CA ALA A 59 15.39 4.46 1.56
C ALA A 59 16.09 3.33 2.36
N LEU A 60 17.05 2.63 1.77
CA LEU A 60 17.82 1.58 2.47
C LEU A 60 18.65 2.18 3.62
N ASP A 61 19.26 3.34 3.41
CA ASP A 61 20.05 4.03 4.43
C ASP A 61 19.16 4.52 5.59
N SER A 62 17.99 5.10 5.29
CA SER A 62 16.99 5.46 6.31
C SER A 62 16.51 4.24 7.11
N LEU A 63 16.17 3.13 6.43
CA LEU A 63 15.72 1.90 7.07
C LEU A 63 16.82 1.24 7.92
N LYS A 64 18.09 1.36 7.49
CA LYS A 64 19.26 0.90 8.25
C LYS A 64 19.43 1.70 9.55
N ALA A 65 19.24 3.02 9.52
CA ALA A 65 19.25 3.86 10.72
C ALA A 65 18.16 3.46 11.73
N LEU A 66 17.03 2.92 11.25
CA LEU A 66 15.94 2.39 12.08
C LEU A 66 16.13 0.92 12.49
N THR A 67 17.25 0.28 12.14
CA THR A 67 17.51 -1.16 12.36
C THR A 67 16.49 -2.10 11.72
N LEU A 68 15.72 -1.60 10.74
CA LEU A 68 14.75 -2.37 9.96
C LEU A 68 15.40 -3.15 8.83
N VAL A 69 16.58 -2.71 8.39
CA VAL A 69 17.38 -3.33 7.34
C VAL A 69 18.84 -3.39 7.79
N PHE A 70 19.54 -4.46 7.43
CA PHE A 70 20.98 -4.58 7.58
C PHE A 70 21.66 -4.73 6.23
N GLU A 71 22.87 -4.20 6.18
CA GLU A 71 23.77 -4.35 5.05
C GLU A 71 24.77 -5.47 5.38
N SER A 72 24.74 -6.54 4.59
CA SER A 72 25.73 -7.61 4.68
C SER A 72 27.01 -7.17 3.98
N SER A 73 28.08 -7.06 4.77
CA SER A 73 29.43 -6.74 4.30
C SER A 73 30.25 -8.04 4.23
N GLY A 74 30.55 -8.49 3.02
CA GLY A 74 31.30 -9.74 2.81
C GLY A 74 31.66 -10.05 1.36
N GLY A 75 31.12 -9.30 0.40
CA GLY A 75 31.45 -9.42 -1.02
C GLY A 75 31.67 -8.05 -1.68
N ARG A 76 32.01 -8.06 -2.97
CA ARG A 76 32.28 -6.84 -3.76
C ARG A 76 31.05 -5.94 -3.95
N VAL A 77 29.85 -6.49 -3.73
CA VAL A 77 28.57 -5.79 -3.93
C VAL A 77 27.79 -5.85 -2.62
N ALA A 78 27.33 -4.70 -2.14
CA ALA A 78 26.48 -4.60 -0.95
C ALA A 78 25.19 -5.40 -1.15
N ARG A 79 24.78 -6.12 -0.10
CA ARG A 79 23.53 -6.87 -0.07
C ARG A 79 22.73 -6.48 1.16
N TRP A 80 21.42 -6.50 1.02
CA TRP A 80 20.47 -5.94 1.98
C TRP A 80 19.50 -7.01 2.47
N GLU A 81 19.33 -7.06 3.78
CA GLU A 81 18.40 -7.95 4.47
C GLU A 81 17.46 -7.16 5.38
N HIS A 82 16.19 -7.57 5.49
CA HIS A 82 15.26 -7.01 6.46
C HIS A 82 15.42 -7.64 7.84
N ASN A 83 15.13 -6.87 8.89
CA ASN A 83 15.07 -7.27 10.29
C ASN A 83 13.68 -6.99 10.91
N PHE A 84 12.65 -6.88 10.06
CA PHE A 84 11.33 -6.39 10.42
C PHE A 84 10.71 -7.03 11.67
N GLN A 85 10.67 -8.36 11.76
CA GLN A 85 10.04 -9.07 12.90
C GLN A 85 10.66 -8.66 14.24
N ARG A 86 11.99 -8.60 14.30
CA ARG A 86 12.71 -8.26 15.53
C ARG A 86 12.63 -6.78 15.85
N ALA A 87 12.79 -5.93 14.84
CA ALA A 87 12.73 -4.48 15.00
C ALA A 87 11.34 -3.99 15.45
N VAL A 88 10.28 -4.57 14.91
CA VAL A 88 8.89 -4.21 15.25
C VAL A 88 8.33 -5.04 16.41
N GLY A 89 8.96 -6.17 16.74
CA GLY A 89 8.54 -7.05 17.83
C GLY A 89 7.21 -7.73 17.53
N VAL A 90 7.08 -8.31 16.35
CA VAL A 90 5.87 -9.02 15.88
C VAL A 90 6.22 -10.43 15.39
N PRO A 91 5.30 -11.41 15.53
CA PRO A 91 5.52 -12.75 15.01
C PRO A 91 5.53 -12.74 13.48
N GLU A 92 5.98 -13.85 12.90
CA GLU A 92 6.13 -14.01 11.45
C GLU A 92 4.81 -13.79 10.70
N GLN A 93 3.71 -14.33 11.22
CA GLN A 93 2.37 -14.21 10.64
C GLN A 93 1.96 -12.74 10.51
N SER A 94 2.07 -11.98 11.60
CA SER A 94 1.79 -10.55 11.61
C SER A 94 2.71 -9.76 10.67
N ALA A 95 3.98 -10.12 10.60
CA ALA A 95 4.92 -9.48 9.68
C ALA A 95 4.56 -9.71 8.21
N VAL A 96 4.11 -10.92 7.84
CA VAL A 96 3.64 -11.21 6.49
C VAL A 96 2.44 -10.34 6.11
N LEU A 97 1.46 -10.22 7.01
CA LEU A 97 0.27 -9.39 6.78
C LEU A 97 0.65 -7.91 6.60
N LEU A 98 1.52 -7.38 7.46
CA LEU A 98 2.04 -6.01 7.33
C LEU A 98 2.81 -5.80 6.02
N GLY A 99 3.64 -6.76 5.62
CA GLY A 99 4.37 -6.74 4.34
C GLY A 99 3.43 -6.66 3.14
N LEU A 100 2.36 -7.46 3.12
CA LEU A 100 1.36 -7.43 2.05
C LEU A 100 0.61 -6.10 2.02
N LEU A 101 0.22 -5.56 3.17
CA LEU A 101 -0.45 -4.27 3.25
C LEU A 101 0.46 -3.12 2.77
N MET A 102 1.77 -3.17 3.06
CA MET A 102 2.74 -2.20 2.54
C MET A 102 2.90 -2.28 1.01
N LEU A 103 2.82 -3.48 0.44
CA LEU A 103 3.03 -3.68 -1.00
C LEU A 103 1.79 -3.45 -1.84
N ARG A 104 0.60 -3.71 -1.28
CA ARG A 104 -0.67 -3.77 -2.04
C ARG A 104 -1.77 -2.89 -1.45
N GLY A 105 -1.45 -2.06 -0.46
CA GLY A 105 -2.43 -1.20 0.18
C GLY A 105 -3.52 -1.97 0.94
N PRO A 106 -4.68 -1.31 1.19
CA PRO A 106 -5.74 -1.87 1.98
C PRO A 106 -6.43 -3.09 1.35
N GLN A 107 -6.53 -4.19 2.10
CA GLN A 107 -7.05 -5.47 1.63
C GLN A 107 -8.03 -6.10 2.62
N THR A 108 -8.93 -6.95 2.13
CA THR A 108 -9.78 -7.80 2.99
C THR A 108 -8.98 -8.95 3.60
N ALA A 109 -9.49 -9.58 4.66
CA ALA A 109 -8.84 -10.75 5.25
C ALA A 109 -8.75 -11.94 4.27
N GLY A 110 -9.76 -12.10 3.40
CA GLY A 110 -9.77 -13.10 2.33
C GLY A 110 -8.68 -12.85 1.29
N GLU A 111 -8.54 -11.61 0.82
CA GLU A 111 -7.47 -11.20 -0.09
C GLU A 111 -6.08 -11.43 0.53
N LEU A 112 -5.88 -11.02 1.79
CA LEU A 112 -4.63 -11.22 2.52
C LEU A 112 -4.26 -12.70 2.62
N ARG A 113 -5.22 -13.57 2.93
CA ARG A 113 -4.98 -15.02 2.97
C ARG A 113 -4.47 -15.54 1.61
N ILE A 114 -5.18 -15.23 0.53
CA ILE A 114 -4.80 -15.66 -0.83
C ILE A 114 -3.42 -15.13 -1.22
N ASN A 115 -3.16 -13.85 -0.94
CA ASN A 115 -1.93 -13.18 -1.34
C ASN A 115 -0.72 -13.59 -0.48
N SER A 116 -0.95 -14.07 0.74
CA SER A 116 0.08 -14.57 1.65
C SER A 116 0.58 -15.98 1.35
N GLU A 117 -0.12 -16.76 0.52
CA GLU A 117 0.10 -18.21 0.35
C GLU A 117 1.58 -18.61 0.10
N ARG A 118 2.32 -17.80 -0.66
CA ARG A 118 3.75 -18.03 -0.96
C ARG A 118 4.70 -17.51 0.13
N TRP A 119 4.24 -16.64 1.02
CA TRP A 119 5.00 -16.10 2.14
C TRP A 119 4.81 -16.98 3.38
N TYR A 120 3.55 -17.25 3.72
CA TYR A 120 3.11 -18.04 4.87
C TYR A 120 1.70 -18.58 4.62
N ARG A 121 1.47 -19.86 4.90
CA ARG A 121 0.15 -20.49 4.73
C ARG A 121 -0.68 -20.37 6.00
N PHE A 122 -1.66 -19.49 5.99
CA PHE A 122 -2.67 -19.39 7.04
C PHE A 122 -3.70 -20.51 6.93
N ALA A 123 -4.17 -21.04 8.07
CA ALA A 123 -5.13 -22.13 8.09
C ALA A 123 -6.46 -21.73 7.40
N ASP A 124 -7.04 -20.62 7.86
CA ASP A 124 -8.32 -20.08 7.40
C ASP A 124 -8.35 -18.55 7.52
N ILE A 125 -9.46 -17.94 7.09
CA ILE A 125 -9.65 -16.49 7.14
C ILE A 125 -9.70 -16.01 8.61
N SER A 126 -10.33 -16.77 9.50
CA SER A 126 -10.42 -16.45 10.93
C SER A 126 -9.05 -16.30 11.59
N SER A 127 -8.07 -17.13 11.19
CA SER A 127 -6.70 -17.01 11.66
C SER A 127 -6.03 -15.70 11.22
N VAL A 128 -6.30 -15.23 10.00
CA VAL A 128 -5.80 -13.93 9.50
C VAL A 128 -6.45 -12.79 10.28
N GLU A 129 -7.77 -12.85 10.50
CA GLU A 129 -8.50 -11.85 11.28
C GLU A 129 -7.96 -11.76 12.71
N ALA A 130 -7.73 -12.89 13.39
CA ALA A 130 -7.17 -12.91 14.74
C ALA A 130 -5.82 -12.17 14.82
N PHE A 131 -4.90 -12.40 13.88
CA PHE A 131 -3.62 -11.68 13.86
C PHE A 131 -3.77 -10.18 13.54
N LEU A 132 -4.77 -9.79 12.73
CA LEU A 132 -5.06 -8.38 12.45
C LEU A 132 -5.68 -7.67 13.65
N GLU A 133 -6.55 -8.35 14.39
CA GLU A 133 -7.12 -7.86 15.65
C GLU A 133 -6.02 -7.69 16.70
N GLU A 134 -5.13 -8.66 16.87
CA GLU A 134 -3.96 -8.53 17.76
C GLU A 134 -3.05 -7.35 17.37
N LEU A 135 -2.88 -7.10 16.06
CA LEU A 135 -2.09 -5.96 15.57
C LEU A 135 -2.79 -4.61 15.78
N ARG A 136 -4.13 -4.57 15.75
CA ARG A 136 -4.96 -3.39 16.03
C ARG A 136 -4.99 -3.10 17.53
N ASP A 137 -5.09 -4.13 18.35
CA ASP A 137 -5.25 -4.01 19.80
C ASP A 137 -3.89 -4.02 20.53
N ARG A 138 -2.79 -3.96 19.76
CA ARG A 138 -1.41 -3.95 20.23
C ARG A 138 -1.16 -2.75 21.18
N PRO A 139 -0.63 -2.99 22.39
CA PRO A 139 -0.52 -1.95 23.42
C PRO A 139 0.53 -0.88 23.09
N GLU A 140 0.30 0.34 23.60
CA GLU A 140 1.20 1.50 23.41
C GLU A 140 2.63 1.24 23.92
N GLU A 141 2.80 0.47 24.98
CA GLU A 141 4.12 0.06 25.50
C GLU A 141 4.96 -0.68 24.46
N LYS A 142 4.31 -1.51 23.64
CA LYS A 142 4.95 -2.21 22.53
C LYS A 142 5.12 -1.31 21.31
N GLY A 143 4.52 -0.12 21.27
CA GLY A 143 4.58 0.84 20.16
C GLY A 143 3.25 1.08 19.46
N GLY A 144 2.14 0.60 20.04
CA GLY A 144 0.78 0.92 19.59
C GLY A 144 0.27 0.06 18.42
N PRO A 145 -0.92 0.40 17.91
CA PRO A 145 -1.58 -0.28 16.79
C PRO A 145 -0.76 -0.17 15.52
N LEU A 146 -0.69 -1.28 14.77
CA LEU A 146 0.04 -1.32 13.48
C LEU A 146 -0.89 -1.46 12.28
N VAL A 147 -2.17 -1.76 12.51
CA VAL A 147 -3.21 -1.82 11.49
C VAL A 147 -4.48 -1.13 11.97
N VAL A 148 -5.35 -0.79 11.03
CA VAL A 148 -6.69 -0.26 11.27
C VAL A 148 -7.69 -0.94 10.36
N LEU A 149 -8.88 -1.21 10.90
CA LEU A 149 -10.02 -1.68 10.13
C LEU A 149 -10.76 -0.46 9.57
N LEU A 150 -10.79 -0.35 8.25
CA LEU A 150 -11.42 0.77 7.57
C LEU A 150 -12.95 0.60 7.54
N PRO A 151 -13.71 1.71 7.57
CA PRO A 151 -15.15 1.63 7.37
C PRO A 151 -15.45 1.04 5.99
N ARG A 152 -16.62 0.41 5.87
CA ARG A 152 -17.05 -0.18 4.60
C ARG A 152 -17.17 0.91 3.54
N ALA A 153 -16.51 0.72 2.41
CA ALA A 153 -16.72 1.56 1.24
C ALA A 153 -18.15 1.36 0.71
N PRO A 154 -18.80 2.41 0.16
CA PRO A 154 -20.12 2.27 -0.46
C PRO A 154 -20.13 1.15 -1.53
N GLY A 155 -21.08 0.21 -1.41
CA GLY A 155 -21.22 -0.92 -2.34
C GLY A 155 -20.35 -2.14 -2.02
N MET A 156 -19.40 -2.05 -1.10
CA MET A 156 -18.55 -3.18 -0.70
C MET A 156 -19.15 -3.93 0.50
N ARG A 157 -19.18 -5.26 0.41
CA ARG A 157 -19.70 -6.15 1.47
C ARG A 157 -18.71 -6.35 2.60
N GLU A 158 -17.41 -6.34 2.28
CA GLU A 158 -16.32 -6.65 3.21
C GLU A 158 -15.54 -5.37 3.60
N GLN A 159 -15.05 -5.34 4.83
CA GLN A 159 -14.16 -4.29 5.31
C GLN A 159 -12.71 -4.58 4.92
N ARG A 160 -11.90 -3.53 4.83
CA ARG A 160 -10.48 -3.62 4.47
C ARG A 160 -9.61 -3.20 5.63
N TRP A 161 -8.49 -3.89 5.78
CA TRP A 161 -7.45 -3.56 6.73
C TRP A 161 -6.38 -2.73 6.05
N ALA A 162 -5.88 -1.71 6.72
CA ALA A 162 -4.74 -0.91 6.29
C ALA A 162 -3.65 -0.91 7.37
N HIS A 163 -2.38 -0.80 6.97
CA HIS A 163 -1.28 -0.65 7.91
C HIS A 163 -1.11 0.82 8.34
N LEU A 164 -0.53 1.04 9.52
CA LEU A 164 -0.25 2.37 10.09
C LEU A 164 1.24 2.75 10.04
N LEU A 165 2.08 1.91 9.42
CA LEU A 165 3.53 2.12 9.33
C LEU A 165 3.91 3.39 8.55
N CYS A 166 3.06 3.89 7.65
CA CYS A 166 3.25 5.17 6.95
C CYS A 166 2.48 6.34 7.58
N GLY A 167 2.02 6.17 8.83
CA GLY A 167 1.17 7.14 9.53
C GLY A 167 -0.33 6.82 9.44
N PRO A 168 -1.19 7.71 9.98
CA PRO A 168 -2.63 7.51 9.99
C PRO A 168 -3.21 7.45 8.58
N VAL A 169 -4.06 6.45 8.31
CA VAL A 169 -4.78 6.33 7.04
C VAL A 169 -6.03 7.18 7.08
N ALA A 170 -6.12 8.19 6.22
CA ALA A 170 -7.34 8.97 6.06
C ALA A 170 -8.42 8.13 5.37
N VAL A 171 -9.64 8.12 5.93
CA VAL A 171 -10.79 7.35 5.41
C VAL A 171 -11.12 7.68 3.95
N GLU A 172 -10.80 8.90 3.49
CA GLU A 172 -10.97 9.33 2.11
C GLU A 172 -10.01 8.61 1.14
N GLN A 173 -8.77 8.33 1.55
CA GLN A 173 -7.80 7.58 0.73
C GLN A 173 -8.21 6.11 0.55
N ALA A 174 -8.87 5.52 1.56
CA ALA A 174 -9.44 4.18 1.47
C ALA A 174 -10.56 4.07 0.42
N SER A 175 -11.37 5.11 0.25
CA SER A 175 -12.42 5.15 -0.77
C SER A 175 -11.86 5.22 -2.20
N ALA A 176 -10.72 5.87 -2.40
CA ALA A 176 -10.02 5.89 -3.68
C ALA A 176 -9.37 4.54 -4.01
N ALA A 177 -8.82 3.82 -3.02
CA ALA A 177 -8.32 2.45 -3.21
C ALA A 177 -9.44 1.46 -3.55
N ALA A 178 -10.63 1.60 -2.92
CA ALA A 178 -11.80 0.79 -3.26
C ALA A 178 -12.30 1.02 -4.70
N ALA A 179 -12.07 2.21 -5.27
CA ALA A 179 -12.41 2.49 -6.67
C ALA A 179 -11.51 1.76 -7.67
N HIS A 180 -10.30 1.35 -7.28
CA HIS A 180 -9.35 0.65 -8.16
C HIS A 180 -9.65 -0.85 -8.30
N ASP A 181 -10.43 -1.42 -7.38
CA ASP A 181 -10.79 -2.84 -7.37
C ASP A 181 -12.24 -3.10 -7.82
N MET A 182 -12.91 -2.06 -8.32
CA MET A 182 -14.18 -2.23 -9.00
C MET A 182 -13.94 -3.03 -10.29
N PRO A 183 -14.82 -3.99 -10.64
CA PRO A 183 -14.78 -4.64 -11.95
C PRO A 183 -14.69 -3.57 -13.05
N ARG A 184 -13.90 -3.80 -14.10
CA ARG A 184 -13.73 -2.83 -15.21
C ARG A 184 -15.08 -2.31 -15.71
N ASP A 185 -16.06 -3.18 -15.83
CA ASP A 185 -17.42 -2.86 -16.25
C ASP A 185 -18.13 -1.87 -15.31
N ALA A 186 -17.86 -1.95 -14.00
CA ALA A 186 -18.44 -1.05 -13.00
C ALA A 186 -17.72 0.31 -12.96
N LEU A 187 -16.41 0.32 -13.24
CA LEU A 187 -15.64 1.54 -13.50
C LEU A 187 -16.12 2.23 -14.78
N GLU A 188 -16.28 1.49 -15.88
CA GLU A 188 -16.79 2.00 -17.16
C GLU A 188 -18.21 2.56 -17.01
N SER A 189 -19.09 1.86 -16.29
CA SER A 189 -20.44 2.34 -15.99
C SER A 189 -20.43 3.64 -15.16
N ARG A 190 -19.51 3.76 -14.20
CA ARG A 190 -19.38 4.97 -13.38
C ARG A 190 -18.76 6.13 -14.15
N VAL A 191 -17.78 5.86 -15.00
CA VAL A 191 -17.21 6.87 -15.91
C VAL A 191 -18.29 7.38 -16.85
N ALA A 192 -19.06 6.49 -17.48
CA ALA A 192 -20.19 6.89 -18.34
C ALA A 192 -21.25 7.71 -17.58
N ALA A 193 -21.58 7.33 -16.34
CA ALA A 193 -22.50 8.10 -15.51
C ALA A 193 -21.96 9.50 -15.18
N LEU A 194 -20.67 9.61 -14.83
CA LEU A 194 -20.01 10.88 -14.54
C LEU A 194 -19.87 11.74 -15.79
N GLU A 195 -19.57 11.16 -16.95
CA GLU A 195 -19.52 11.87 -18.23
C GLU A 195 -20.88 12.46 -18.59
N ASN A 196 -21.96 11.70 -18.37
CA ASN A 196 -23.33 12.18 -18.56
C ASN A 196 -23.68 13.31 -17.58
N GLU A 197 -23.29 13.18 -16.32
CA GLU A 197 -23.51 14.21 -15.30
C GLU A 197 -22.74 15.50 -15.62
N VAL A 198 -21.48 15.38 -16.06
CA VAL A 198 -20.67 16.52 -16.52
C VAL A 198 -21.28 17.16 -17.77
N ALA A 199 -21.79 16.37 -18.71
CA ALA A 199 -22.45 16.90 -19.90
C ALA A 199 -23.73 17.69 -19.52
N ALA A 200 -24.55 17.13 -18.62
CA ALA A 200 -25.76 17.79 -18.12
C ALA A 200 -25.43 19.09 -17.37
N LEU A 201 -24.42 19.07 -16.50
CA LEU A 201 -23.98 20.25 -15.75
C LEU A 201 -23.40 21.32 -16.68
N ARG A 202 -22.65 20.93 -17.72
CA ARG A 202 -22.13 21.88 -18.73
C ARG A 202 -23.26 22.52 -19.52
N SER A 203 -24.27 21.76 -19.91
CA SER A 203 -25.46 22.30 -20.60
C SER A 203 -26.20 23.29 -19.71
N ALA A 204 -26.49 22.91 -18.45
CA ALA A 204 -27.17 23.79 -17.51
C ALA A 204 -26.37 25.07 -17.24
N LEU A 205 -25.04 24.98 -17.14
CA LEU A 205 -24.17 26.16 -17.03
C LEU A 205 -24.21 27.03 -18.27
N GLN A 206 -24.28 26.44 -19.47
CA GLN A 206 -24.40 27.21 -20.70
C GLN A 206 -25.74 27.94 -20.77
N ASP A 207 -26.84 27.27 -20.44
CA ASP A 207 -28.18 27.88 -20.41
C ASP A 207 -28.25 29.04 -19.42
N VAL A 208 -27.70 28.86 -18.21
CA VAL A 208 -27.63 29.92 -17.20
C VAL A 208 -26.77 31.09 -17.68
N ARG A 209 -25.65 30.82 -18.36
CA ARG A 209 -24.78 31.88 -18.91
C ARG A 209 -25.45 32.66 -20.03
N GLU A 210 -26.22 32.01 -20.89
CA GLU A 210 -26.99 32.65 -21.96
C GLU A 210 -28.10 33.54 -21.39
N GLN A 211 -28.82 33.05 -20.36
CA GLN A 211 -29.85 33.84 -19.65
C GLN A 211 -29.27 35.08 -18.95
N LEU A 212 -28.02 35.01 -18.48
CA LEU A 212 -27.32 36.11 -17.81
C LEU A 212 -26.52 37.00 -18.78
N GLY A 213 -26.49 36.70 -20.08
CA GLY A 213 -25.73 37.46 -21.09
C GLY A 213 -24.20 37.36 -20.92
N LEU A 214 -23.69 36.28 -20.31
CA LEU A 214 -22.27 36.10 -19.96
C LEU A 214 -21.51 35.30 -21.04
N SER A 215 -20.82 35.99 -21.96
CA SER A 215 -19.96 35.38 -22.98
C SER A 215 -18.79 34.57 -22.37
N GLN A 216 -18.30 33.53 -23.05
CA GLN A 216 -17.16 32.69 -22.62
C GLN A 216 -15.93 33.54 -22.26
N PRO A 217 -15.22 33.27 -21.14
CA PRO A 217 -13.90 33.85 -20.94
C PRO A 217 -12.96 33.18 -21.96
N GLY A 218 -12.67 33.87 -23.06
CA GLY A 218 -11.75 33.38 -24.08
C GLY A 218 -12.07 33.73 -25.54
N GLN A 219 -13.19 34.38 -25.84
CA GLN A 219 -13.44 34.98 -27.16
C GLN A 219 -13.73 36.47 -27.02
N ALA A 220 -12.67 37.25 -26.81
CA ALA A 220 -12.63 38.64 -27.24
C ALA A 220 -11.56 38.71 -28.34
N ALA A 221 -11.95 39.32 -29.46
CA ALA A 221 -11.12 39.61 -30.61
C ALA A 221 -9.95 40.57 -30.28
#